data_AF-A0A3N5NIJ4-F1
#
_entry.id   AF-A0A3N5NIJ4-F1
#
_cell.length_a   1.000
_cell.length_b   1.000
_cell.length_c   1.000
_cell.angle_alpha   90.00
_cell.angle_beta   90.00
_cell.angle_gamma   90.00
#
_symmetry.space_group_name_H-M   'P 1'
#
loop_
_entity.id
_entity.type
_entity.pdbx_description
1 polymer ?
#
loop_
_entity_poly.entity_id
_entity_poly.type
_entity_poly.pdbx_seq_one_letter_code
_entity_poly.pdbx_strand_id
1 'polypeptide(L)'
;MQLMETRAGDARESETADGSTGHHHDAGATAMTLSPAAEIIVPVDGRDMVVVLRRPRYEEIAPFTAEPLALSQTLRASALRLALRADIATVDGEPMRLATADRLAAAPDALAHIIEARNLLYEQGRAAGEAWAVCPHCDRGEVKLSLLSFATRFGALPPDITAADPLYLLPPSLSLEHRAGARPAGSPLTRAIRFRLPSASIEPPVRGRLQVGVLNTIDASREAALSKKFAPHGKEQPDDRVWWRRGNPCFRALVALAAATTRVDDGAPPKLADLAALLAVDVYFLDALYHLSHFADLARHAPADTCPACGRSFYPVF
;
A
#
# COMPACT_ATOMS: atom_id res chain seq x y z
N MET A 1 28.66 21.25 -80.58
CA MET A 1 28.00 22.41 -81.23
C MET A 1 27.53 23.32 -80.11
N GLN A 2 28.25 24.44 -79.88
CA GLN A 2 27.99 25.55 -78.91
C GLN A 2 27.80 25.15 -77.42
N LEU A 3 28.54 25.68 -76.42
CA LEU A 3 28.65 27.09 -75.93
C LEU A 3 27.27 27.62 -75.48
N MET A 4 27.02 28.22 -74.30
CA MET A 4 27.79 28.75 -73.15
C MET A 4 26.84 28.75 -71.90
N GLU A 5 27.18 29.05 -70.63
CA GLU A 5 28.40 29.60 -69.99
C GLU A 5 28.54 29.16 -68.49
N THR A 6 29.49 29.77 -67.78
CA THR A 6 29.87 29.64 -66.35
C THR A 6 29.26 30.68 -65.40
N ARG A 7 29.14 30.34 -64.10
CA ARG A 7 29.64 31.09 -62.88
C ARG A 7 29.11 30.37 -61.61
N ALA A 8 29.87 29.98 -60.57
CA ALA A 8 31.09 30.44 -59.91
C ALA A 8 30.90 31.55 -58.85
N GLY A 9 31.30 31.26 -57.60
CA GLY A 9 31.32 32.14 -56.43
C GLY A 9 30.14 31.92 -55.45
N ASP A 10 30.33 31.91 -54.12
CA ASP A 10 31.57 31.83 -53.35
C ASP A 10 31.29 31.35 -51.91
N ALA A 11 32.33 31.02 -51.15
CA ALA A 11 32.22 30.42 -49.82
C ALA A 11 31.69 31.39 -48.74
N ARG A 12 31.04 30.83 -47.70
CA ARG A 12 31.07 31.37 -46.33
C ARG A 12 30.84 30.29 -45.28
N GLU A 13 31.83 30.15 -44.40
CA GLU A 13 31.73 29.40 -43.15
C GLU A 13 30.84 30.18 -42.17
N SER A 14 30.05 29.47 -41.37
CA SER A 14 29.59 29.95 -40.08
C SER A 14 29.25 28.76 -39.19
N GLU A 15 30.08 28.52 -38.18
CA GLU A 15 29.76 27.64 -37.07
C GLU A 15 28.54 28.18 -36.31
N THR A 16 27.57 27.32 -36.01
CA THR A 16 26.80 27.42 -34.77
C THR A 16 26.60 26.01 -34.23
N ALA A 17 27.11 25.80 -33.02
CA ALA A 17 26.95 24.55 -32.30
C ALA A 17 25.58 24.46 -31.61
N ASP A 18 25.32 23.24 -31.14
CA ASP A 18 24.50 22.93 -29.96
C ASP A 18 22.96 22.99 -30.10
N GLY A 19 22.27 22.23 -29.26
CA GLY A 19 20.80 22.17 -29.23
C GLY A 19 20.16 20.82 -29.57
N SER A 20 20.85 19.69 -29.35
CA SER A 20 20.21 18.36 -29.35
C SER A 20 19.33 18.18 -28.11
N THR A 21 18.15 18.81 -28.10
CA THR A 21 17.14 18.68 -27.05
C THR A 21 16.51 17.29 -27.07
N GLY A 22 17.16 16.35 -26.38
CA GLY A 22 16.61 15.02 -26.13
C GLY A 22 15.21 15.14 -25.54
N HIS A 23 14.23 14.53 -26.23
CA HIS A 23 12.87 14.45 -25.73
C HIS A 23 12.85 13.61 -24.45
N HIS A 24 12.84 14.29 -23.30
CA HIS A 24 12.42 13.68 -22.06
C HIS A 24 10.98 13.22 -22.24
N HIS A 25 10.79 11.90 -22.32
CA HIS A 25 9.50 11.28 -22.10
C HIS A 25 9.11 11.50 -20.63
N ASP A 26 8.51 12.65 -20.36
CA ASP A 26 7.76 12.90 -19.15
C ASP A 26 6.49 12.04 -19.20
N ALA A 27 6.66 10.77 -18.84
CA ALA A 27 5.58 9.82 -18.63
C ALA A 27 4.86 10.22 -17.34
N GLY A 28 4.14 11.34 -17.41
CA GLY A 28 3.31 11.88 -16.35
C GLY A 28 2.22 10.88 -15.99
N ALA A 29 2.53 9.98 -15.06
CA ALA A 29 1.57 9.07 -14.46
C ALA A 29 0.48 9.91 -13.79
N THR A 30 -0.65 10.06 -14.48
CA THR A 30 -1.81 10.78 -13.98
C THR A 30 -2.19 10.19 -12.64
N ALA A 31 -2.28 11.02 -11.60
CA ALA A 31 -2.63 10.54 -10.27
C ALA A 31 -3.99 9.83 -10.34
N MET A 32 -4.03 8.56 -9.95
CA MET A 32 -5.26 7.78 -9.96
C MET A 32 -6.16 8.29 -8.82
N THR A 33 -7.12 9.16 -9.14
CA THR A 33 -8.17 9.56 -8.20
C THR A 33 -8.98 8.32 -7.81
N LEU A 34 -8.99 8.01 -6.52
CA LEU A 34 -9.77 6.92 -5.95
C LEU A 34 -11.17 7.42 -5.57
N SER A 35 -12.22 6.84 -6.15
CA SER A 35 -13.59 6.98 -5.64
C SER A 35 -13.65 6.49 -4.19
N PRO A 36 -14.28 7.20 -3.24
CA PRO A 36 -14.27 6.84 -1.81
C PRO A 36 -15.04 5.55 -1.50
N ALA A 37 -15.97 5.20 -2.38
CA ALA A 37 -16.85 4.04 -2.34
C ALA A 37 -16.91 3.37 -3.73
N ALA A 38 -17.47 2.17 -3.80
CA ALA A 38 -17.86 1.50 -5.05
C ALA A 38 -19.31 1.05 -4.94
N GLU A 39 -20.13 1.36 -5.95
CA GLU A 39 -21.52 0.93 -6.04
C GLU A 39 -21.62 -0.28 -6.98
N ILE A 40 -22.30 -1.33 -6.53
CA ILE A 40 -22.55 -2.56 -7.30
C ILE A 40 -24.02 -2.97 -7.18
N ILE A 41 -24.50 -3.73 -8.15
CA ILE A 41 -25.84 -4.33 -8.13
C ILE A 41 -25.68 -5.83 -7.95
N VAL A 42 -26.42 -6.42 -7.01
CA VAL A 42 -26.37 -7.87 -6.73
C VAL A 42 -27.77 -8.49 -6.63
N PRO A 43 -27.99 -9.70 -7.17
CA PRO A 43 -29.28 -10.38 -7.13
C PRO A 43 -29.46 -11.13 -5.80
N VAL A 44 -30.52 -10.82 -5.06
CA VAL A 44 -30.87 -11.46 -3.78
C VAL A 44 -32.36 -11.78 -3.78
N ASP A 45 -32.73 -13.04 -3.48
CA ASP A 45 -34.13 -13.50 -3.44
C ASP A 45 -34.96 -13.16 -4.72
N GLY A 46 -34.30 -13.14 -5.88
CA GLY A 46 -34.92 -12.78 -7.17
C GLY A 46 -35.11 -11.27 -7.41
N ARG A 47 -34.49 -10.41 -6.61
CA ARG A 47 -34.52 -8.95 -6.73
C ARG A 47 -33.09 -8.37 -6.76
N ASP A 48 -32.88 -7.40 -7.62
CA ASP A 48 -31.66 -6.60 -7.63
C ASP A 48 -31.61 -5.65 -6.42
N MET A 49 -30.48 -5.66 -5.72
CA MET A 49 -30.18 -4.79 -4.58
C MET A 49 -28.91 -3.98 -4.87
N VAL A 50 -28.97 -2.67 -4.57
CA VAL A 50 -27.83 -1.75 -4.75
C VAL A 50 -26.98 -1.78 -3.48
N VAL A 51 -25.70 -2.16 -3.60
CA VAL A 51 -24.76 -2.25 -2.48
C VAL A 51 -23.65 -1.23 -2.67
N VAL A 52 -23.44 -0.37 -1.68
CA VAL A 52 -22.34 0.61 -1.67
C VAL A 52 -21.25 0.12 -0.73
N LEU A 53 -20.14 -0.33 -1.31
CA LEU A 53 -18.91 -0.69 -0.62
C LEU A 53 -18.14 0.57 -0.21
N ARG A 54 -17.52 0.55 0.96
CA ARG A 54 -16.62 1.58 1.48
C ARG A 54 -15.24 1.02 1.76
N ARG A 55 -14.26 1.90 1.95
CA ARG A 55 -12.98 1.54 2.58
C ARG A 55 -13.12 1.66 4.10
N PRO A 56 -13.09 0.56 4.88
CA PRO A 56 -13.08 0.65 6.32
C PRO A 56 -11.73 1.16 6.84
N ARG A 57 -11.73 1.59 8.10
CA ARG A 57 -10.49 1.78 8.86
C ARG A 57 -9.87 0.44 9.23
N TYR A 58 -8.57 0.42 9.47
CA TYR A 58 -7.88 -0.79 9.90
C TYR A 58 -8.44 -1.33 11.23
N GLU A 59 -8.75 -0.46 12.19
CA GLU A 59 -9.41 -0.81 13.46
C GLU A 59 -10.78 -1.50 13.31
N GLU A 60 -11.49 -1.27 12.19
CA GLU A 60 -12.80 -1.89 11.92
C GLU A 60 -12.69 -3.33 11.40
N ILE A 61 -11.55 -3.71 10.81
CA ILE A 61 -11.32 -5.06 10.24
C ILE A 61 -10.33 -5.92 11.03
N ALA A 62 -9.37 -5.31 11.74
CA ALA A 62 -8.33 -5.99 12.52
C ALA A 62 -8.83 -6.98 13.60
N PRO A 63 -10.06 -6.87 14.15
CA PRO A 63 -10.63 -7.92 14.99
C PRO A 63 -11.07 -9.18 14.22
N PHE A 64 -11.28 -9.10 12.90
CA PHE A 64 -11.94 -10.11 12.06
C PHE A 64 -11.03 -10.71 10.97
N THR A 65 -9.90 -10.07 10.67
CA THR A 65 -8.77 -10.70 9.95
C THR A 65 -8.30 -11.95 10.71
N ALA A 66 -8.36 -13.10 10.07
CA ALA A 66 -8.00 -14.37 10.67
C ALA A 66 -7.35 -15.30 9.65
N GLU A 67 -6.44 -16.15 10.10
CA GLU A 67 -5.99 -17.31 9.34
C GLU A 67 -7.19 -18.29 9.24
N PRO A 68 -7.83 -18.48 8.07
CA PRO A 68 -9.19 -19.04 8.01
C PRO A 68 -9.30 -20.49 8.48
N LEU A 69 -8.17 -21.21 8.48
CA LEU A 69 -8.07 -22.64 8.77
C LEU A 69 -8.17 -22.96 10.27
N ALA A 70 -7.93 -21.99 11.15
CA ALA A 70 -7.93 -22.20 12.61
C ALA A 70 -9.29 -21.95 13.30
N LEU A 71 -10.31 -21.49 12.55
CA LEU A 71 -11.61 -21.09 13.11
C LEU A 71 -12.71 -22.14 12.88
N SER A 72 -13.55 -22.36 13.90
CA SER A 72 -14.78 -23.14 13.74
C SER A 72 -15.77 -22.47 12.79
N GLN A 73 -16.64 -23.25 12.14
CA GLN A 73 -17.60 -22.75 11.16
C GLN A 73 -18.48 -21.62 11.72
N THR A 74 -18.91 -21.72 12.98
CA THR A 74 -19.70 -20.67 13.68
C THR A 74 -18.91 -19.36 13.82
N LEU A 75 -17.62 -19.44 14.16
CA LEU A 75 -16.75 -18.26 14.25
C LEU A 75 -16.47 -17.66 12.86
N ARG A 76 -16.25 -18.50 11.84
CA ARG A 76 -16.08 -18.07 10.44
C ARG A 76 -17.31 -17.32 9.91
N ALA A 77 -18.51 -17.86 10.11
CA ALA A 77 -19.76 -17.18 9.75
C ALA A 77 -19.97 -15.85 10.50
N SER A 78 -19.64 -15.83 11.80
CA SER A 78 -19.73 -14.61 12.62
C SER A 78 -18.76 -13.53 12.18
N ALA A 79 -17.51 -13.91 11.87
CA ALA A 79 -16.49 -13.00 11.33
C ALA A 79 -16.90 -12.45 9.96
N LEU A 80 -17.43 -13.29 9.05
CA LEU A 80 -17.91 -12.84 7.74
C LEU A 80 -19.03 -11.79 7.86
N ARG A 81 -20.03 -12.01 8.72
CA ARG A 81 -21.11 -11.03 8.95
C ARG A 81 -20.59 -9.67 9.46
N LEU A 82 -19.58 -9.69 10.32
CA LEU A 82 -18.97 -8.48 10.87
C LEU A 82 -18.07 -7.78 9.84
N ALA A 83 -17.32 -8.55 9.03
CA ALA A 83 -16.55 -8.04 7.90
C ALA A 83 -17.46 -7.37 6.84
N LEU A 84 -18.57 -8.01 6.45
CA LEU A 84 -19.56 -7.42 5.54
C LEU A 84 -20.13 -6.10 6.09
N ARG A 85 -20.34 -5.99 7.41
CA ARG A 85 -20.76 -4.74 8.06
C ARG A 85 -19.66 -3.67 8.10
N ALA A 86 -18.39 -4.06 8.08
CA ALA A 86 -17.26 -3.14 7.95
C ALA A 86 -17.07 -2.67 6.49
N ASP A 87 -17.19 -3.57 5.52
CA ASP A 87 -16.91 -3.27 4.11
C ASP A 87 -18.09 -2.59 3.39
N ILE A 88 -19.35 -2.80 3.82
CA ILE A 88 -20.55 -2.17 3.19
C ILE A 88 -21.00 -0.94 3.99
N ALA A 89 -21.23 0.17 3.29
CA ALA A 89 -21.84 1.39 3.85
C ALA A 89 -23.37 1.30 3.87
N THR A 90 -23.97 1.08 2.70
CA THR A 90 -25.43 1.03 2.52
C THR A 90 -25.86 -0.09 1.58
N VAL A 91 -27.12 -0.49 1.71
CA VAL A 91 -27.81 -1.46 0.88
C VAL A 91 -29.21 -0.90 0.57
N ASP A 92 -29.55 -0.73 -0.70
CA ASP A 92 -30.75 0.01 -1.17
C ASP A 92 -30.89 1.40 -0.51
N GLY A 93 -29.76 2.09 -0.29
CA GLY A 93 -29.68 3.39 0.39
C GLY A 93 -29.74 3.33 1.92
N GLU A 94 -30.15 2.21 2.51
CA GLU A 94 -30.23 2.02 3.97
C GLU A 94 -28.88 1.63 4.58
N PRO A 95 -28.49 2.15 5.77
CA PRO A 95 -27.25 1.76 6.45
C PRO A 95 -27.15 0.27 6.73
N MET A 96 -25.94 -0.29 6.57
CA MET A 96 -25.71 -1.73 6.72
C MET A 96 -26.02 -2.27 8.14
N ARG A 97 -26.91 -3.28 8.21
CA ARG A 97 -27.36 -3.93 9.46
C ARG A 97 -27.02 -5.43 9.45
N LEU A 98 -26.84 -6.03 10.64
CA LEU A 98 -26.49 -7.45 10.75
C LEU A 98 -27.51 -8.39 10.07
N ALA A 99 -28.81 -8.10 10.15
CA ALA A 99 -29.84 -8.88 9.46
C ALA A 99 -29.78 -8.78 7.92
N THR A 100 -29.19 -7.70 7.38
CA THR A 100 -28.88 -7.62 5.94
C THR A 100 -27.60 -8.39 5.63
N ALA A 101 -26.59 -8.38 6.52
CA ALA A 101 -25.42 -9.24 6.40
C ALA A 101 -25.78 -10.73 6.38
N ASP A 102 -26.77 -11.16 7.17
CA ASP A 102 -27.30 -12.53 7.14
C ASP A 102 -27.88 -12.91 5.79
N ARG A 103 -28.74 -12.06 5.22
CA ARG A 103 -29.35 -12.29 3.90
C ARG A 103 -28.31 -12.34 2.78
N LEU A 104 -27.36 -11.40 2.77
CA LEU A 104 -26.28 -11.37 1.80
C LEU A 104 -25.35 -12.59 1.93
N ALA A 105 -25.02 -13.02 3.15
CA ALA A 105 -24.23 -14.23 3.38
C ALA A 105 -24.98 -15.54 3.03
N ALA A 106 -26.31 -15.52 3.00
CA ALA A 106 -27.15 -16.64 2.59
C ALA A 106 -27.41 -16.69 1.07
N ALA A 107 -27.01 -15.68 0.30
CA ALA A 107 -27.16 -15.59 -1.15
C ALA A 107 -25.78 -15.70 -1.84
N PRO A 108 -25.36 -16.90 -2.30
CA PRO A 108 -23.98 -17.15 -2.73
C PRO A 108 -23.50 -16.25 -3.87
N ASP A 109 -24.34 -16.00 -4.88
CA ASP A 109 -23.98 -15.20 -6.05
C ASP A 109 -23.80 -13.71 -5.67
N ALA A 110 -24.69 -13.17 -4.83
CA ALA A 110 -24.54 -11.82 -4.29
C ALA A 110 -23.30 -11.69 -3.41
N LEU A 111 -23.03 -12.68 -2.56
CA LEU A 111 -21.82 -12.72 -1.74
C LEU A 111 -20.55 -12.74 -2.61
N ALA A 112 -20.54 -13.54 -3.68
CA ALA A 112 -19.41 -13.62 -4.61
C ALA A 112 -19.13 -12.26 -5.26
N HIS A 113 -20.14 -11.60 -5.83
CA HIS A 113 -20.01 -10.26 -6.43
C HIS A 113 -19.54 -9.20 -5.42
N ILE A 114 -20.09 -9.21 -4.19
CA ILE A 114 -19.66 -8.33 -3.10
C ILE A 114 -18.18 -8.52 -2.79
N ILE A 115 -17.74 -9.77 -2.67
CA ILE A 115 -16.37 -10.11 -2.26
C ILE A 115 -15.37 -9.83 -3.38
N GLU A 116 -15.71 -10.09 -4.64
CA GLU A 116 -14.92 -9.70 -5.81
C GLU A 116 -14.71 -8.18 -5.86
N ALA A 117 -15.79 -7.41 -5.77
CA ALA A 117 -15.73 -5.95 -5.77
C ALA A 117 -14.98 -5.39 -4.54
N ARG A 118 -15.13 -6.01 -3.36
CA ARG A 118 -14.36 -5.69 -2.14
C ARG A 118 -12.87 -5.92 -2.38
N ASN A 119 -12.49 -7.09 -2.89
CA ASN A 119 -11.09 -7.42 -3.13
C ASN A 119 -10.45 -6.47 -4.17
N LEU A 120 -11.17 -6.16 -5.25
CA LEU A 120 -10.75 -5.17 -6.24
C LEU A 120 -10.57 -3.76 -5.62
N LEU A 121 -11.47 -3.32 -4.74
CA LEU A 121 -11.38 -2.03 -4.05
C LEU A 121 -10.14 -1.93 -3.17
N TYR A 122 -9.74 -3.04 -2.54
CA TYR A 122 -8.53 -3.13 -1.72
C TYR A 122 -7.27 -3.13 -2.56
N GLU A 123 -7.22 -3.88 -3.67
CA GLU A 123 -6.06 -3.90 -4.57
C GLU A 123 -5.83 -2.57 -5.30
N GLN A 124 -6.89 -1.98 -5.87
CA GLN A 124 -6.83 -0.65 -6.47
C GLN A 124 -6.43 0.41 -5.43
N GLY A 125 -6.96 0.31 -4.21
CA GLY A 125 -6.58 1.15 -3.09
C GLY A 125 -5.08 1.04 -2.80
N ARG A 126 -4.60 -0.18 -2.55
CA ARG A 126 -3.18 -0.46 -2.28
C ARG A 126 -2.26 0.06 -3.37
N ALA A 127 -2.62 -0.14 -4.64
CA ALA A 127 -1.80 0.27 -5.79
C ALA A 127 -1.70 1.79 -5.98
N ALA A 128 -2.61 2.60 -5.42
CA ALA A 128 -2.61 4.06 -5.55
C ALA A 128 -1.61 4.79 -4.63
N GLY A 129 -0.98 4.09 -3.69
CA GLY A 129 0.04 4.65 -2.82
C GLY A 129 1.36 4.89 -3.56
N GLU A 130 2.09 5.93 -3.14
CA GLU A 130 3.34 6.34 -3.78
C GLU A 130 4.51 6.21 -2.80
N ALA A 131 5.67 5.81 -3.31
CA ALA A 131 6.90 5.75 -2.55
C ALA A 131 8.04 6.49 -3.26
N TRP A 132 9.02 6.95 -2.47
CA TRP A 132 10.26 7.53 -2.95
C TRP A 132 11.43 6.97 -2.16
N ALA A 133 12.38 6.35 -2.86
CA ALA A 133 13.63 5.91 -2.27
C ALA A 133 14.60 7.09 -2.20
N VAL A 134 15.07 7.41 -0.99
CA VAL A 134 15.95 8.56 -0.75
C VAL A 134 17.42 8.14 -0.96
N CYS A 135 18.14 8.93 -1.75
CA CYS A 135 19.52 8.67 -2.12
C CYS A 135 20.43 8.64 -0.86
N PRO A 136 21.30 7.62 -0.71
CA PRO A 136 22.27 7.57 0.39
C PRO A 136 23.43 8.57 0.23
N HIS A 137 23.65 9.10 -0.98
CA HIS A 137 24.83 9.91 -1.30
C HIS A 137 24.62 11.43 -1.21
N CYS A 138 23.38 11.91 -1.16
CA CYS A 138 23.08 13.34 -1.10
C CYS A 138 21.68 13.63 -0.53
N ASP A 139 21.49 14.83 0.02
CA ASP A 139 20.24 15.18 0.72
C ASP A 139 19.04 15.52 -0.18
N ARG A 140 19.27 15.73 -1.47
CA ARG A 140 18.28 16.27 -2.43
C ARG A 140 17.75 15.23 -3.43
N GLY A 141 18.30 14.01 -3.41
CA GLY A 141 18.00 12.99 -4.40
C GLY A 141 16.94 12.00 -3.93
N GLU A 142 15.85 11.89 -4.67
CA GLU A 142 14.78 10.91 -4.45
C GLU A 142 14.38 10.26 -5.79
N VAL A 143 14.01 8.98 -5.75
CA VAL A 143 13.53 8.22 -6.92
C VAL A 143 12.14 7.70 -6.63
N LYS A 144 11.14 8.15 -7.40
CA LYS A 144 9.74 7.72 -7.24
C LYS A 144 9.57 6.28 -7.72
N LEU A 145 8.88 5.47 -6.91
CA LEU A 145 8.63 4.06 -7.17
C LEU A 145 7.17 3.71 -6.83
N SER A 146 6.55 2.90 -7.68
CA SER A 146 5.27 2.26 -7.38
C SER A 146 5.50 0.86 -6.79
N LEU A 147 4.47 0.25 -6.18
CA LEU A 147 4.54 -1.16 -5.78
C LEU A 147 4.85 -2.09 -6.97
N LEU A 148 4.37 -1.77 -8.18
CA LEU A 148 4.71 -2.50 -9.40
C LEU A 148 6.19 -2.32 -9.80
N SER A 149 6.74 -1.12 -9.63
CA SER A 149 8.18 -0.84 -9.88
C SER A 149 9.08 -1.64 -8.93
N PHE A 150 8.65 -1.79 -7.67
CA PHE A 150 9.33 -2.67 -6.72
C PHE A 150 9.18 -4.14 -7.11
N ALA A 151 7.95 -4.62 -7.35
CA ALA A 151 7.68 -6.02 -7.65
C ALA A 151 8.42 -6.53 -8.91
N THR A 152 8.40 -5.73 -9.98
CA THR A 152 9.12 -6.05 -11.23
C THR A 152 10.64 -6.06 -11.05
N ARG A 153 11.21 -5.17 -10.22
CA ARG A 153 12.64 -5.11 -9.93
C ARG A 153 13.13 -6.30 -9.08
N PHE A 154 12.32 -6.75 -8.13
CA PHE A 154 12.71 -7.83 -7.21
C PHE A 154 12.33 -9.23 -7.71
N GLY A 155 11.41 -9.32 -8.68
CA GLY A 155 10.82 -10.60 -9.07
C GLY A 155 9.93 -11.20 -7.98
N ALA A 156 9.43 -10.35 -7.08
CA ALA A 156 8.63 -10.73 -5.91
C ALA A 156 7.31 -9.94 -5.93
N LEU A 157 6.19 -10.62 -5.72
CA LEU A 157 4.90 -9.95 -5.59
C LEU A 157 4.73 -9.35 -4.18
N PRO A 158 3.95 -8.28 -4.01
CA PRO A 158 3.54 -7.85 -2.67
C PRO A 158 2.71 -8.96 -2.00
N PRO A 159 2.68 -9.05 -0.64
CA PRO A 159 1.92 -10.06 0.08
C PRO A 159 0.42 -10.04 -0.28
N ASP A 160 -0.24 -11.19 -0.30
CA ASP A 160 -1.68 -11.25 -0.59
C ASP A 160 -2.51 -10.56 0.50
N ILE A 161 -3.49 -9.74 0.10
CA ILE A 161 -4.46 -9.12 1.03
C ILE A 161 -5.50 -10.16 1.48
N THR A 162 -5.83 -11.10 0.60
CA THR A 162 -6.92 -12.08 0.77
C THR A 162 -6.37 -13.49 0.91
N ALA A 163 -7.05 -14.32 1.70
CA ALA A 163 -6.69 -15.74 1.77
C ALA A 163 -7.06 -16.48 0.48
N ALA A 164 -6.57 -17.72 0.33
CA ALA A 164 -6.98 -18.63 -0.75
C ALA A 164 -8.50 -18.88 -0.77
N ASP A 165 -9.17 -18.70 0.37
CA ASP A 165 -10.61 -18.45 0.45
C ASP A 165 -10.83 -16.91 0.46
N PRO A 166 -11.25 -16.30 -0.68
CA PRO A 166 -11.26 -14.85 -0.86
C PRO A 166 -12.29 -14.12 0.01
N LEU A 167 -13.15 -14.86 0.72
CA LEU A 167 -14.07 -14.32 1.72
C LEU A 167 -13.33 -13.59 2.86
N TYR A 168 -12.10 -14.01 3.17
CA TYR A 168 -11.34 -13.56 4.35
C TYR A 168 -10.11 -12.72 3.96
N LEU A 169 -9.94 -11.59 4.65
CA LEU A 169 -8.72 -10.79 4.62
C LEU A 169 -7.66 -11.42 5.52
N LEU A 170 -6.44 -11.56 5.01
CA LEU A 170 -5.27 -11.96 5.80
C LEU A 170 -4.80 -10.79 6.68
N PRO A 171 -4.23 -11.03 7.86
CA PRO A 171 -3.52 -9.97 8.57
C PRO A 171 -2.31 -9.51 7.74
N PRO A 172 -1.86 -8.25 7.87
CA PRO A 172 -0.68 -7.77 7.16
C PRO A 172 0.56 -8.63 7.47
N SER A 173 1.44 -8.82 6.48
CA SER A 173 2.59 -9.71 6.56
C SER A 173 3.56 -9.33 7.67
N LEU A 174 3.65 -8.05 8.07
CA LEU A 174 4.36 -7.53 9.25
C LEU A 174 3.94 -8.18 10.58
N SER A 175 2.87 -8.97 10.60
CA SER A 175 2.46 -9.76 11.76
C SER A 175 3.24 -11.07 11.96
N LEU A 176 4.05 -11.45 10.96
CA LEU A 176 4.85 -12.67 10.90
C LEU A 176 6.34 -12.37 11.13
N GLU A 177 7.10 -13.39 11.51
CA GLU A 177 8.55 -13.30 11.56
C GLU A 177 9.13 -13.43 10.14
N HIS A 178 9.82 -12.39 9.67
CA HIS A 178 10.48 -12.39 8.36
C HIS A 178 12.00 -12.35 8.51
N ARG A 179 12.68 -13.00 7.57
CA ARG A 179 14.12 -12.80 7.37
C ARG A 179 14.32 -11.55 6.51
N ALA A 180 15.34 -10.75 6.82
CA ALA A 180 15.80 -9.70 5.92
C ALA A 180 16.25 -10.29 4.56
N GLY A 181 15.78 -9.71 3.47
CA GLY A 181 16.08 -10.17 2.11
C GLY A 181 17.56 -10.02 1.75
N ALA A 182 18.03 -10.84 0.84
CA ALA A 182 19.39 -10.77 0.30
C ALA A 182 19.62 -9.46 -0.45
N ARG A 183 20.86 -8.95 -0.36
CA ARG A 183 21.32 -7.70 -0.99
C ARG A 183 22.63 -7.91 -1.76
N PRO A 184 22.84 -7.20 -2.89
CA PRO A 184 24.14 -7.12 -3.54
C PRO A 184 25.20 -6.55 -2.58
N ALA A 185 26.25 -7.32 -2.31
CA ALA A 185 27.30 -6.93 -1.36
C ALA A 185 28.00 -5.63 -1.78
N GLY A 186 28.32 -4.77 -0.82
CA GLY A 186 29.03 -3.50 -1.03
C GLY A 186 28.27 -2.44 -1.84
N SER A 187 27.00 -2.69 -2.21
CA SER A 187 26.21 -1.75 -3.00
C SER A 187 25.51 -0.71 -2.12
N PRO A 188 25.46 0.58 -2.51
CA PRO A 188 24.72 1.60 -1.79
C PRO A 188 23.22 1.28 -1.76
N LEU A 189 22.64 1.30 -0.56
CA LEU A 189 21.22 1.05 -0.27
C LEU A 189 20.51 2.36 0.06
N THR A 190 19.17 2.40 -0.01
CA THR A 190 18.44 3.63 0.29
C THR A 190 18.55 3.98 1.76
N ARG A 191 18.66 5.27 2.10
CA ARG A 191 18.76 5.70 3.50
C ARG A 191 17.41 5.80 4.20
N ALA A 192 16.33 5.86 3.42
CA ALA A 192 14.96 6.06 3.87
C ALA A 192 14.00 5.78 2.70
N ILE A 193 12.78 5.32 2.99
CA ILE A 193 11.69 5.32 2.02
C ILE A 193 10.63 6.31 2.49
N ARG A 194 10.46 7.39 1.73
CA ARG A 194 9.31 8.29 1.89
C ARG A 194 8.09 7.66 1.24
N PHE A 195 6.91 7.95 1.76
CA PHE A 195 5.66 7.49 1.19
C PHE A 195 4.56 8.56 1.22
N ARG A 196 3.58 8.40 0.34
CA ARG A 196 2.27 9.06 0.35
C ARG A 196 1.20 7.98 0.27
N LEU A 197 0.26 7.99 1.22
CA LEU A 197 -0.75 6.95 1.35
C LEU A 197 -1.82 7.02 0.26
N PRO A 198 -2.41 5.87 -0.12
CA PRO A 198 -3.58 5.81 -0.99
C PRO A 198 -4.69 6.80 -0.64
N SER A 199 -4.99 6.98 0.65
CA SER A 199 -6.03 7.89 1.13
C SER A 199 -5.79 9.37 0.80
N ALA A 200 -4.57 9.77 0.49
CA ALA A 200 -4.25 11.11 -0.02
C ALA A 200 -4.66 11.33 -1.49
N SER A 201 -5.04 10.26 -2.21
CA SER A 201 -5.55 10.30 -3.59
C SER A 201 -7.06 10.00 -3.68
N ILE A 202 -7.77 9.92 -2.54
CA ILE A 202 -9.23 9.81 -2.49
C ILE A 202 -9.85 11.20 -2.58
N GLU A 203 -10.89 11.37 -3.39
CA GLU A 203 -11.64 12.64 -3.51
C GLU A 203 -13.07 12.51 -2.95
N PRO A 204 -13.53 13.43 -2.07
CA PRO A 204 -12.75 14.50 -1.43
C PRO A 204 -11.71 13.93 -0.43
N PRO A 205 -10.55 14.62 -0.24
CA PRO A 205 -9.50 14.14 0.66
C PRO A 205 -10.00 13.88 2.08
N VAL A 206 -9.61 12.73 2.64
CA VAL A 206 -9.94 12.35 4.02
C VAL A 206 -9.13 13.24 4.99
N ARG A 207 -9.70 14.37 5.37
CA ARG A 207 -9.04 15.39 6.20
C ARG A 207 -8.63 14.85 7.58
N GLY A 208 -7.50 15.34 8.08
CA GLY A 208 -7.05 15.11 9.46
C GLY A 208 -6.50 13.71 9.73
N ARG A 209 -6.02 13.01 8.70
CA ARG A 209 -5.31 11.73 8.82
C ARG A 209 -3.87 11.87 8.35
N LEU A 210 -3.03 10.96 8.83
CA LEU A 210 -1.71 10.65 8.31
C LEU A 210 -1.79 10.52 6.77
N GLN A 211 -1.01 11.29 6.01
CA GLN A 211 -0.99 11.22 4.54
C GLN A 211 0.39 10.91 3.98
N VAL A 212 1.45 11.43 4.59
CA VAL A 212 2.84 11.20 4.18
C VAL A 212 3.71 10.77 5.35
N GLY A 213 4.81 10.09 5.08
CA GLY A 213 5.75 9.70 6.12
C GLY A 213 7.02 9.06 5.61
N VAL A 214 7.79 8.50 6.55
CA VAL A 214 9.08 7.86 6.30
C VAL A 214 9.13 6.49 6.99
N LEU A 215 9.25 5.44 6.17
CA LEU A 215 9.62 4.09 6.59
C LEU A 215 11.15 3.94 6.67
N ASN A 216 11.57 3.20 7.68
CA ASN A 216 12.94 2.79 7.95
C ASN A 216 12.92 1.38 8.59
N THR A 217 14.06 0.73 8.72
CA THR A 217 14.18 -0.56 9.40
C THR A 217 13.55 -0.54 10.78
N ILE A 218 12.79 -1.58 11.13
CA ILE A 218 12.16 -1.77 12.44
C ILE A 218 13.22 -1.72 13.56
N ASP A 219 13.06 -0.76 14.46
CA ASP A 219 13.78 -0.73 15.74
C ASP A 219 13.13 -1.73 16.71
N ALA A 220 13.79 -2.88 16.90
CA ALA A 220 13.35 -3.95 17.78
C ALA A 220 13.19 -3.52 19.25
N SER A 221 13.97 -2.54 19.73
CA SER A 221 13.84 -2.00 21.10
C SER A 221 12.56 -1.18 21.22
N ARG A 222 12.27 -0.36 20.21
CA ARG A 222 11.01 0.40 20.11
C ARG A 222 9.80 -0.51 19.95
N GLU A 223 9.89 -1.52 19.09
CA GLU A 223 8.84 -2.53 18.88
C GLU A 223 8.50 -3.28 20.19
N ALA A 224 9.52 -3.76 20.91
CA ALA A 224 9.36 -4.41 22.21
C ALA A 224 8.76 -3.47 23.26
N ALA A 225 9.18 -2.20 23.30
CA ALA A 225 8.64 -1.19 24.20
C ALA A 225 7.16 -0.89 23.93
N LEU A 226 6.77 -0.76 22.66
CA LEU A 226 5.38 -0.57 22.24
C LEU A 226 4.52 -1.80 22.59
N SER A 227 5.00 -3.00 22.26
CA SER A 227 4.36 -4.28 22.63
C SER A 227 4.15 -4.41 24.14
N LYS A 228 5.14 -4.00 24.96
CA LYS A 228 5.03 -4.02 26.43
C LYS A 228 4.07 -2.96 26.96
N LYS A 229 4.02 -1.78 26.35
CA LYS A 229 3.16 -0.65 26.76
C LYS A 229 1.68 -0.90 26.48
N PHE A 230 1.36 -1.42 25.29
CA PHE A 230 -0.03 -1.55 24.83
C PHE A 230 -0.61 -2.96 25.01
N ALA A 231 0.22 -4.01 24.97
CA ALA A 231 -0.18 -5.38 25.29
C ALA A 231 0.67 -5.97 26.44
N PRO A 232 0.57 -5.42 27.67
CA PRO A 232 1.21 -5.98 28.85
C PRO A 232 0.68 -7.39 29.16
N HIS A 233 1.57 -8.31 29.55
CA HIS A 233 1.19 -9.69 29.86
C HIS A 233 0.27 -9.76 31.08
N GLY A 234 -0.79 -10.59 31.00
CA GLY A 234 -1.67 -10.88 32.13
C GLY A 234 -2.57 -9.73 32.57
N LYS A 235 -2.72 -8.68 31.75
CA LYS A 235 -3.72 -7.64 31.97
C LYS A 235 -4.83 -7.76 30.93
N GLU A 236 -6.05 -7.52 31.37
CA GLU A 236 -7.21 -7.35 30.50
C GLU A 236 -7.04 -6.09 29.62
N GLN A 237 -7.59 -6.14 28.41
CA GLN A 237 -7.55 -5.02 27.47
C GLN A 237 -8.78 -4.13 27.68
N PRO A 238 -8.64 -2.80 27.53
CA PRO A 238 -9.79 -1.89 27.49
C PRO A 238 -10.80 -2.27 26.40
N ASP A 239 -12.08 -1.98 26.63
CA ASP A 239 -13.18 -2.29 25.70
C ASP A 239 -13.01 -1.66 24.31
N ASP A 240 -12.36 -0.49 24.22
CA ASP A 240 -12.04 0.18 22.94
C ASP A 240 -10.88 -0.50 22.18
N ARG A 241 -10.18 -1.46 22.82
CA ARG A 241 -8.91 -2.05 22.36
C ARG A 241 -8.81 -3.56 22.61
N VAL A 242 -9.93 -4.28 22.69
CA VAL A 242 -9.96 -5.74 22.93
C VAL A 242 -9.04 -6.55 21.98
N TRP A 243 -8.82 -6.06 20.75
CA TRP A 243 -7.93 -6.68 19.77
C TRP A 243 -6.44 -6.34 19.94
N TRP A 244 -6.06 -5.37 20.79
CA TRP A 244 -4.68 -4.92 21.02
C TRP A 244 -3.92 -5.88 21.95
N ARG A 245 -3.78 -7.13 21.52
CA ARG A 245 -3.17 -8.23 22.28
C ARG A 245 -2.08 -8.91 21.45
N ARG A 246 -1.00 -9.36 22.09
CA ARG A 246 0.15 -10.01 21.41
C ARG A 246 -0.23 -11.19 20.51
N GLY A 247 -1.28 -11.93 20.89
CA GLY A 247 -1.81 -13.04 20.11
C GLY A 247 -2.60 -12.63 18.86
N ASN A 248 -3.04 -11.37 18.72
CA ASN A 248 -3.68 -10.88 17.51
C ASN A 248 -2.60 -10.47 16.49
N PRO A 249 -2.60 -11.03 15.26
CA PRO A 249 -1.59 -10.72 14.25
C PRO A 249 -1.66 -9.26 13.76
N CYS A 250 -2.86 -8.72 13.54
CA CYS A 250 -3.04 -7.32 13.13
C CYS A 250 -2.53 -6.31 14.17
N PHE A 251 -2.56 -6.64 15.47
CA PHE A 251 -1.90 -5.82 16.49
C PHE A 251 -0.37 -5.90 16.39
N ARG A 252 0.22 -7.07 16.12
CA ARG A 252 1.67 -7.18 15.90
C ARG A 252 2.11 -6.36 14.68
N ALA A 253 1.40 -6.50 13.56
CA ALA A 253 1.65 -5.68 12.36
C ALA A 253 1.56 -4.17 12.65
N LEU A 254 0.57 -3.73 13.44
CA LEU A 254 0.44 -2.33 13.85
C LEU A 254 1.64 -1.85 14.68
N VAL A 255 2.16 -2.69 15.58
CA VAL A 255 3.34 -2.36 16.41
C VAL A 255 4.62 -2.33 15.56
N ALA A 256 4.82 -3.30 14.67
CA ALA A 256 5.95 -3.34 13.75
C ALA A 256 5.94 -2.12 12.82
N LEU A 257 4.79 -1.79 12.23
CA LEU A 257 4.63 -0.60 11.40
C LEU A 257 4.87 0.71 12.19
N ALA A 258 4.42 0.77 13.44
CA ALA A 258 4.72 1.89 14.32
C ALA A 258 6.23 2.01 14.60
N ALA A 259 6.95 0.90 14.79
CA ALA A 259 8.39 0.90 14.98
C ALA A 259 9.17 1.30 13.72
N ALA A 260 8.74 0.83 12.53
CA ALA A 260 9.28 1.19 11.22
C ALA A 260 9.05 2.66 10.83
N THR A 261 7.91 3.23 11.20
CA THR A 261 7.55 4.59 10.79
C THR A 261 8.22 5.61 11.72
N THR A 262 9.09 6.43 11.15
CA THR A 262 9.95 7.37 11.91
C THR A 262 9.41 8.79 11.96
N ARG A 263 8.71 9.23 10.91
CA ARG A 263 8.06 10.56 10.81
C ARG A 263 6.80 10.46 9.96
N VAL A 264 5.82 11.31 10.26
CA VAL A 264 4.57 11.46 9.50
C VAL A 264 4.18 12.93 9.45
N ASP A 265 3.62 13.39 8.32
CA ASP A 265 3.13 14.77 8.09
C ASP A 265 4.01 15.86 8.75
N ASP A 266 5.31 15.84 8.40
CA ASP A 266 6.39 16.72 8.90
C ASP A 266 6.70 16.67 10.42
N GLY A 267 6.06 15.76 11.16
CA GLY A 267 6.11 15.67 12.61
C GLY A 267 6.88 14.48 13.21
N ALA A 268 6.52 14.19 14.46
CA ALA A 268 7.06 13.10 15.28
C ALA A 268 6.63 11.70 14.75
N PRO A 269 7.16 10.59 15.30
CA PRO A 269 6.69 9.26 14.94
C PRO A 269 5.21 9.07 15.33
N PRO A 270 4.42 8.32 14.53
CA PRO A 270 2.97 8.17 14.76
C PRO A 270 2.66 7.37 16.03
N LYS A 271 1.50 7.63 16.63
CA LYS A 271 0.96 6.78 17.71
C LYS A 271 0.25 5.58 17.09
N LEU A 272 0.14 4.47 17.83
CA LEU A 272 -0.62 3.29 17.40
C LEU A 272 -2.08 3.61 17.07
N ALA A 273 -2.71 4.53 17.80
CA ALA A 273 -4.09 4.93 17.53
C ALA A 273 -4.23 5.64 16.18
N ASP A 274 -3.25 6.46 15.80
CA ASP A 274 -3.23 7.18 14.53
C ASP A 274 -3.12 6.18 13.36
N LEU A 275 -2.27 5.15 13.51
CA LEU A 275 -2.12 4.06 12.54
C LEU A 275 -3.34 3.11 12.52
N ALA A 276 -4.03 2.89 13.64
CA ALA A 276 -5.24 2.06 13.70
C ALA A 276 -6.44 2.74 13.01
N ALA A 277 -6.49 4.08 13.06
CA ALA A 277 -7.51 4.90 12.42
C ALA A 277 -7.31 5.15 10.91
N LEU A 278 -6.16 4.73 10.34
CA LEU A 278 -5.90 4.70 8.89
C LEU A 278 -6.97 3.89 8.15
N LEU A 279 -7.13 4.12 6.83
CA LEU A 279 -7.88 3.16 6.02
C LEU A 279 -7.12 1.83 5.96
N ALA A 280 -7.84 0.71 5.90
CA ALA A 280 -7.23 -0.61 5.80
C ALA A 280 -6.28 -0.71 4.60
N VAL A 281 -6.65 -0.11 3.46
CA VAL A 281 -5.82 -0.05 2.24
C VAL A 281 -4.49 0.71 2.44
N ASP A 282 -4.45 1.71 3.34
CA ASP A 282 -3.22 2.43 3.67
C ASP A 282 -2.25 1.52 4.43
N VAL A 283 -2.79 0.70 5.34
CA VAL A 283 -1.99 -0.27 6.11
C VAL A 283 -1.50 -1.41 5.21
N TYR A 284 -2.33 -1.95 4.30
CA TYR A 284 -1.88 -2.95 3.31
C TYR A 284 -0.88 -2.39 2.28
N PHE A 285 -0.97 -1.10 1.94
CA PHE A 285 0.07 -0.42 1.15
C PHE A 285 1.39 -0.32 1.92
N LEU A 286 1.37 0.12 3.17
CA LEU A 286 2.59 0.20 4.00
C LEU A 286 3.21 -1.18 4.26
N ASP A 287 2.38 -2.21 4.47
CA ASP A 287 2.83 -3.59 4.61
C ASP A 287 3.52 -4.11 3.34
N ALA A 288 2.88 -3.95 2.18
CA ALA A 288 3.45 -4.33 0.89
C ALA A 288 4.74 -3.57 0.56
N LEU A 289 4.77 -2.26 0.84
CA LEU A 289 5.95 -1.42 0.66
C LEU A 289 7.09 -1.87 1.57
N TYR A 290 6.80 -2.18 2.85
CA TYR A 290 7.80 -2.66 3.79
C TYR A 290 8.34 -4.03 3.38
N HIS A 291 7.45 -4.99 3.04
CA HIS A 291 7.80 -6.32 2.59
C HIS A 291 8.74 -6.28 1.38
N LEU A 292 8.37 -5.53 0.33
CA LEU A 292 9.18 -5.43 -0.89
C LEU A 292 10.53 -4.74 -0.63
N SER A 293 10.60 -3.76 0.27
CA SER A 293 11.84 -3.02 0.53
C SER A 293 12.79 -3.64 1.58
N HIS A 294 12.30 -4.54 2.43
CA HIS A 294 13.09 -5.13 3.54
C HIS A 294 13.17 -6.67 3.48
N PHE A 295 12.12 -7.37 3.05
CA PHE A 295 12.03 -8.83 3.14
C PHE A 295 12.21 -9.54 1.80
N ALA A 296 11.79 -8.93 0.68
CA ALA A 296 12.03 -9.49 -0.66
C ALA A 296 13.54 -9.55 -0.97
N ASP A 297 13.97 -10.63 -1.62
CA ASP A 297 15.35 -10.77 -2.12
C ASP A 297 15.58 -9.84 -3.32
N LEU A 298 16.70 -9.12 -3.31
CA LEU A 298 17.15 -8.34 -4.46
C LEU A 298 18.06 -9.21 -5.34
N ALA A 299 17.59 -9.56 -6.54
CA ALA A 299 18.36 -10.36 -7.49
C ALA A 299 19.72 -9.71 -7.79
N ARG A 300 20.79 -10.51 -7.85
CA ARG A 300 22.18 -10.03 -8.02
C ARG A 300 22.44 -9.19 -9.28
N HIS A 301 21.57 -9.32 -10.28
CA HIS A 301 21.64 -8.63 -11.57
C HIS A 301 20.55 -7.56 -11.74
N ALA A 302 19.78 -7.26 -10.69
CA ALA A 302 18.76 -6.22 -10.74
C ALA A 302 19.41 -4.85 -11.02
N PRO A 303 18.78 -3.98 -11.83
CA PRO A 303 19.32 -2.66 -12.11
C PRO A 303 19.18 -1.73 -10.91
N ALA A 304 20.28 -1.08 -10.52
CA ALA A 304 20.28 0.02 -9.56
C ALA A 304 19.59 1.27 -10.14
N ASP A 305 18.97 2.06 -9.28
CA ASP A 305 18.47 3.39 -9.66
C ASP A 305 19.62 4.39 -9.71
N THR A 306 19.54 5.37 -10.61
CA THR A 306 20.46 6.52 -10.65
C THR A 306 19.81 7.72 -9.99
N CYS A 307 20.47 8.31 -8.98
CA CYS A 307 19.98 9.51 -8.32
C CYS A 307 19.93 10.70 -9.30
N PRO A 308 18.77 11.35 -9.53
CA PRO A 308 18.65 12.47 -10.47
C PRO A 308 19.43 13.72 -10.01
N ALA A 309 19.71 13.86 -8.72
CA ALA A 309 20.38 15.03 -8.16
C ALA A 309 21.92 14.95 -8.11
N CYS A 310 22.50 13.73 -8.16
CA CYS A 310 23.97 13.56 -8.05
C CYS A 310 24.56 12.48 -8.97
N GLY A 311 23.76 11.84 -9.83
CA GLY A 311 24.21 10.84 -10.81
C GLY A 311 24.73 9.52 -10.23
N ARG A 312 24.72 9.35 -8.89
CA ARG A 312 25.22 8.13 -8.24
C ARG A 312 24.14 7.05 -8.15
N SER A 313 24.55 5.81 -8.34
CA SER A 313 23.66 4.66 -8.27
C SER A 313 23.43 4.16 -6.83
N PHE A 314 22.23 3.64 -6.58
CA PHE A 314 21.83 2.98 -5.33
C PHE A 314 20.63 2.04 -5.56
N TYR A 315 20.35 1.15 -4.61
CA TYR A 315 19.15 0.31 -4.64
C TYR A 315 18.08 0.81 -3.65
N PRO A 316 16.78 0.73 -3.99
CA PRO A 316 15.70 1.26 -3.17
C PRO A 316 15.23 0.29 -2.06
N VAL A 317 16.17 -0.41 -1.42
CA VAL A 317 15.93 -1.42 -0.38
C VAL A 317 16.82 -1.15 0.83
N PHE A 318 16.48 -1.75 1.98
CA PHE A 318 17.27 -1.74 3.22
C PHE A 318 17.99 -3.08 3.42
#